data_AF-A0A3C0ILL7-F1
#
_entry.id   AF-A0A3C0ILL7-F1
#
_cell.length_a   1.000
_cell.length_b   1.000
_cell.length_c   1.000
_cell.angle_alpha   90.00
_cell.angle_beta   90.00
_cell.angle_gamma   90.00
#
_symmetry.space_group_name_H-M   'P 1'
#
loop_
_entity.id
_entity.type
_entity.pdbx_description
1 polymer ?
#
loop_
_entity_poly.entity_id
_entity_poly.type
_entity_poly.pdbx_seq_one_letter_code
_entity_poly.pdbx_strand_id
1 'polypeptide(L)' 'GVAEVINTTNGIIISPQDEAALTKAILEVANNQYRFNRLAIATEAQAHFSYAAIGEQLAALYQ' A
#
# COMPACT_ATOMS: atom_id res chain seq x y z
N GLY A 1 4.38 4.56 9.97
CA GLY A 1 3.12 5.29 9.68
C GLY A 1 2.59 4.97 8.27
N VAL A 2 1.59 5.69 7.76
CA VAL A 2 0.95 5.35 6.45
C VAL A 2 1.96 5.26 5.28
N ALA A 3 3.03 6.04 5.33
CA ALA A 3 4.09 6.02 4.31
C ALA A 3 4.98 4.76 4.33
N GLU A 4 4.93 3.96 5.39
CA GLU A 4 5.66 2.67 5.45
C GLU A 4 4.90 1.54 4.75
N VAL A 5 3.58 1.69 4.57
CA VAL A 5 2.70 0.66 3.99
C VAL A 5 2.21 1.03 2.60
N ILE A 6 2.16 2.33 2.28
CA ILE A 6 1.76 2.82 0.95
C ILE A 6 2.98 3.04 0.07
N ASN A 7 2.93 2.53 -1.16
CA ASN A 7 3.95 2.62 -2.20
C ASN A 7 3.31 2.98 -3.55
N THR A 8 4.12 3.01 -4.61
CA THR A 8 3.69 3.40 -5.96
C THR A 8 2.73 2.42 -6.63
N THR A 9 2.55 1.21 -6.11
CA THR A 9 1.67 0.17 -6.69
C THR A 9 0.38 -0.02 -5.91
N ASN A 10 0.31 0.44 -4.66
CA ASN A 10 -0.86 0.25 -3.80
C ASN A 10 -1.56 1.56 -3.37
N GLY A 11 -0.97 2.73 -3.65
CA GLY A 11 -1.63 4.01 -3.37
C GLY A 11 -0.83 5.24 -3.83
N ILE A 12 -1.32 6.41 -3.43
CA ILE A 12 -0.69 7.72 -3.67
C ILE A 12 -0.75 8.49 -2.36
N ILE A 13 0.39 8.99 -1.90
CA ILE A 13 0.47 9.83 -0.70
C ILE A 13 0.48 11.29 -1.14
N ILE A 14 -0.36 12.09 -0.49
CA ILE A 14 -0.44 13.54 -0.73
C ILE A 14 -0.22 14.29 0.58
N SER A 15 0.27 15.52 0.48
CA SER A 15 0.36 16.42 1.62
C SER A 15 -1.03 16.78 2.14
N PRO A 16 -1.21 16.94 3.45
CA PRO A 16 -2.47 17.44 4.01
C PRO A 16 -2.84 18.80 3.41
N GLN A 17 -4.13 19.01 3.17
CA GLN A 17 -4.69 20.27 2.67
C GLN A 17 -4.23 20.69 1.26
N ASP A 18 -3.62 19.79 0.48
CA ASP A 18 -3.30 20.03 -0.93
C ASP A 18 -4.42 19.50 -1.84
N GLU A 19 -5.43 20.34 -2.08
CA GLU A 19 -6.58 20.00 -2.93
C GLU A 19 -6.20 19.73 -4.39
N ALA A 20 -5.16 20.42 -4.88
CA ALA A 20 -4.67 20.24 -6.25
C ALA A 20 -4.00 18.86 -6.40
N ALA A 21 -3.18 18.46 -5.43
CA ALA A 21 -2.60 17.12 -5.39
C ALA A 21 -3.66 16.03 -5.24
N LEU A 22 -4.68 16.24 -4.40
CA LEU A 22 -5.79 15.30 -4.24
C LEU A 22 -6.54 15.06 -5.55
N THR A 23 -6.89 16.14 -6.26
CA THR A 23 -7.59 16.05 -7.54
C THR A 23 -6.79 15.27 -8.58
N LYS A 24 -5.47 15.54 -8.66
CA LYS A 24 -4.57 14.81 -9.57
C LYS A 24 -4.48 13.32 -9.21
N ALA A 25 -4.37 13.00 -7.92
CA ALA A 25 -4.29 11.63 -7.44
C ALA A 25 -5.57 10.83 -7.78
N ILE A 26 -6.75 11.44 -7.58
CA ILE A 26 -8.03 10.80 -7.94
C ILE A 26 -8.09 10.49 -9.44
N LEU A 27 -7.69 11.45 -10.28
CA LEU A 27 -7.64 11.24 -11.73
C LEU A 27 -6.62 10.17 -12.13
N GLU A 28 -5.47 10.11 -11.47
CA GLU A 28 -4.45 9.08 -11.72
C GLU A 28 -4.96 7.67 -11.42
N VAL A 29 -5.67 7.51 -10.29
CA VAL A 29 -6.30 6.23 -9.92
C VAL A 29 -7.39 5.84 -10.92
N ALA A 30 -8.22 6.80 -11.34
CA ALA A 30 -9.28 6.55 -12.32
C ALA A 30 -8.73 6.13 -13.70
N ASN A 31 -7.63 6.76 -14.14
CA ASN A 31 -7.05 6.53 -15.46
C ASN A 31 -6.09 5.33 -15.53
N ASN A 32 -5.52 4.89 -14.40
CA ASN A 32 -4.53 3.80 -14.36
C ASN A 32 -5.01 2.60 -13.54
N GLN A 33 -6.19 2.07 -13.88
CA GLN A 33 -6.82 0.96 -13.14
C GLN A 33 -5.96 -0.32 -13.06
N TYR A 34 -5.11 -0.56 -14.06
CA TYR A 34 -4.19 -1.70 -14.05
C TYR A 34 -3.09 -1.58 -12.99
N ARG A 35 -2.67 -0.35 -12.67
CA ARG A 35 -1.65 -0.08 -11.65
C ARG A 35 -2.17 -0.36 -10.25
N PHE A 36 -3.42 0.01 -9.97
CA PHE A 36 -4.07 -0.20 -8.68
C PHE A 36 -4.92 -1.48 -8.66
N ASN A 37 -4.29 -2.62 -8.95
CA ASN A 37 -4.98 -3.90 -8.97
C ASN A 37 -5.32 -4.36 -7.55
N ARG A 38 -6.61 -4.33 -7.21
CA ARG A 38 -7.11 -4.67 -5.87
C ARG A 38 -6.68 -6.06 -5.38
N LEU A 39 -6.66 -7.07 -6.26
CA LEU A 39 -6.25 -8.42 -5.87
C LEU A 39 -4.76 -8.45 -5.54
N ALA A 40 -3.93 -7.87 -6.42
CA ALA A 40 -2.49 -7.80 -6.21
C ALA A 40 -2.14 -7.05 -4.91
N ILE A 41 -2.79 -5.92 -4.66
CA ILE A 41 -2.62 -5.12 -3.43
C ILE A 41 -2.98 -5.94 -2.19
N ALA A 42 -4.11 -6.65 -2.21
CA ALA A 42 -4.52 -7.49 -1.08
C ALA A 42 -3.56 -8.67 -0.85
N THR A 43 -3.10 -9.31 -1.92
CA THR A 43 -2.13 -10.41 -1.85
C THR A 43 -0.78 -9.94 -1.29
N GLU A 44 -0.26 -8.82 -1.76
CA GLU A 44 0.98 -8.21 -1.22
C GLU A 44 0.81 -7.90 0.27
N ALA A 45 -0.28 -7.22 0.64
CA ALA A 45 -0.53 -6.86 2.04
C ALA A 45 -0.61 -8.09 2.95
N GLN A 46 -1.25 -9.17 2.50
CA GLN A 46 -1.33 -10.42 3.26
C GLN A 46 0.05 -11.08 3.41
N ALA A 47 0.87 -11.06 2.36
CA ALA A 47 2.22 -11.65 2.39
C ALA A 47 3.15 -10.93 3.38
N HIS A 48 2.98 -9.61 3.58
CA HIS A 48 3.88 -8.83 4.43
C HIS A 48 3.33 -8.54 5.84
N PHE A 49 2.01 -8.43 6.00
CA PHE A 49 1.40 -7.92 7.23
C PHE A 49 0.41 -8.89 7.90
N SER A 50 0.26 -10.12 7.39
CA SER A 50 -0.58 -11.13 8.07
C SER A 50 0.06 -11.61 9.37
N TYR A 51 -0.76 -12.08 10.31
CA TYR A 51 -0.28 -12.70 11.56
C TYR A 51 0.69 -13.85 11.31
N ALA A 52 0.46 -14.63 10.25
CA ALA A 52 1.37 -15.70 9.85
C ALA A 52 2.75 -15.14 9.44
N ALA A 53 2.78 -14.16 8.54
CA ALA A 53 4.01 -13.53 8.08
C ALA A 53 4.81 -12.87 9.21
N ILE A 54 4.12 -12.18 10.13
CA ILE A 54 4.76 -11.58 11.31
C ILE A 54 5.24 -12.65 12.29
N GLY A 55 4.46 -13.71 12.51
CA GLY A 55 4.82 -14.82 13.38
C GLY A 55 6.08 -15.54 12.91
N GLU A 56 6.22 -15.77 11.59
CA GLU A 56 7.41 -16.36 10.98
C GLU A 56 8.65 -15.48 11.20
N GLN A 57 8.54 -14.16 10.97
CA GLN A 57 9.64 -13.22 11.20
C GLN A 57 10.06 -13.16 12.67
N LEU A 58 9.09 -13.18 13.59
CA LEU A 58 9.36 -13.21 15.03
C LEU A 58 10.04 -14.53 15.44
N ALA A 59 9.55 -15.67 14.96
CA ALA A 59 10.15 -16.97 15.26
C ALA A 59 11.59 -17.06 14.77
N ALA A 60 11.88 -16.53 13.58
CA ALA A 60 13.23 -16.48 13.01
C ALA A 60 14.21 -15.64 13.85
N LEU A 61 13.73 -14.66 14.62
CA LEU A 61 14.57 -13.83 15.49
C LEU A 61 15.05 -14.57 16.76
N TYR A 62 14.31 -15.59 17.20
CA TYR A 62 14.56 -16.31 18.46
C TYR A 62 15.20 -17.70 18.27
N GLN A 63 15.40 -18.16 17.03
CA GLN A 63 16.20 -19.35 16.71
C GLN A 63 17.69 -19.00 16.65
#